data_AF-A0AAE4G967-F1
#
_entry.id   AF-A0AAE4G967-F1
#
_cell.length_a   1.000
_cell.length_b   1.000
_cell.length_c   1.000
_cell.angle_alpha   90.00
_cell.angle_beta   90.00
_cell.angle_gamma   90.00
#
_symmetry.space_group_name_H-M   'P 1'
#
loop_
_entity.id
_entity.type
_entity.pdbx_description
1 polymer ?
#
loop_
_entity_poly.entity_id
_entity_poly.type
_entity_poly.pdbx_seq_one_letter_code
_entity_poly.pdbx_strand_id
1 'polypeptide(L)' 'MTVNSKTFRAPAGGGGFGRPQMDEALQELNDWVASSAVRIINVETIHSGENRTEVGLKLWYEVKAQ' A
#
# COMPACT_ATOMS: atom_id res chain seq x y z
N MET A 1 6.77 -2.48 -21.32
CA MET A 1 6.86 -2.73 -19.87
C MET A 1 5.72 -1.96 -19.23
N THR A 2 4.73 -2.65 -18.66
CA THR A 2 3.52 -2.00 -18.11
C THR A 2 3.72 -1.79 -16.62
N VAL A 3 3.79 -0.53 -16.20
CA VAL A 3 3.86 -0.15 -14.79
C VAL A 3 2.43 -0.07 -14.26
N ASN A 4 2.12 -0.87 -13.24
CA ASN A 4 0.82 -0.90 -12.57
C ASN A 4 0.92 -0.16 -11.24
N SER A 5 -0.22 0.22 -10.66
CA SER A 5 -0.26 0.72 -9.28
C SER A 5 -1.38 0.09 -8.46
N LYS A 6 -1.12 -0.20 -7.18
CA LYS A 6 -2.10 -0.67 -6.19
C LYS A 6 -2.01 0.21 -4.95
N THR A 7 -3.17 0.56 -4.39
CA THR A 7 -3.28 1.37 -3.18
C THR A 7 -3.83 0.53 -2.04
N PHE A 8 -3.14 0.56 -0.91
CA PHE A 8 -3.56 -0.06 0.35
C PHE A 8 -4.00 1.07 1.29
N ARG A 9 -5.26 1.06 1.74
CA ARG A 9 -5.83 2.10 2.61
C ARG A 9 -5.84 1.60 4.05
N ALA A 10 -5.28 2.35 4.98
CA ALA A 10 -5.56 2.15 6.40
C ALA A 10 -6.82 2.97 6.76
N PRO A 11 -7.83 2.38 7.42
CA PRO A 11 -8.98 3.14 7.88
C PRO A 11 -8.51 4.25 8.83
N ALA A 12 -9.08 5.45 8.70
CA ALA A 12 -8.83 6.56 9.62
C ALA A 12 -9.39 6.22 11.01
N GLY A 13 -8.61 5.51 11.81
CA GLY A 13 -8.89 5.31 13.22
C GLY A 13 -8.69 6.64 13.95
N GLY A 14 -9.77 7.24 14.45
CA GLY A 14 -9.70 8.42 15.30
C GLY A 14 -8.89 8.12 16.55
N GLY A 15 -7.62 8.52 16.55
CA GLY A 15 -6.70 8.24 17.65
C GLY A 15 -5.32 7.83 17.12
N GLY A 16 -4.51 8.83 16.78
CA GLY A 16 -3.07 8.78 16.53
C GLY A 16 -2.50 7.49 15.94
N PHE A 17 -2.19 7.49 14.63
CA PHE A 17 -1.32 6.52 13.93
C PHE A 17 -1.16 5.20 14.68
N GLY A 18 -2.26 4.44 14.79
CA GLY A 18 -2.22 3.15 15.44
C GLY A 18 -1.40 2.23 14.57
N ARG A 19 -0.18 1.91 15.00
CA ARG A 19 0.68 0.85 14.42
C ARG A 19 -0.09 -0.38 13.88
N PRO A 20 -1.17 -0.89 14.53
CA PRO A 20 -1.91 -2.06 14.02
C PRO A 20 -2.49 -1.90 12.61
N GLN A 21 -2.97 -0.70 12.24
CA GLN A 21 -3.63 -0.48 10.94
C GLN A 21 -2.60 -0.42 9.80
N MET A 22 -1.41 0.10 10.08
CA MET A 22 -0.29 0.06 9.14
C MET A 22 0.27 -1.36 9.03
N ASP A 23 0.33 -2.11 10.14
CA ASP A 23 0.77 -3.50 10.14
C ASP A 23 -0.14 -4.39 9.28
N GLU A 24 -1.47 -4.20 9.33
CA GLU A 24 -2.41 -4.91 8.44
C GLU A 24 -2.19 -4.59 6.96
N ALA A 25 -2.01 -3.31 6.60
CA ALA A 25 -1.73 -2.89 5.23
C ALA A 25 -0.37 -3.44 4.73
N LEU A 26 0.64 -3.51 5.59
CA LEU A 26 1.94 -4.09 5.29
C LEU A 26 1.88 -5.61 5.16
N GLN A 27 1.05 -6.28 5.96
CA GLN A 27 0.83 -7.73 5.85
C GLN A 27 0.13 -8.07 4.52
N GLU A 28 -0.94 -7.36 4.16
CA GLU A 28 -1.61 -7.55 2.86
C GLU A 28 -0.66 -7.30 1.70
N LEU A 29 0.19 -6.28 1.81
CA LEU A 29 1.25 -6.01 0.84
C LEU A 29 2.21 -7.20 0.73
N ASN A 30 2.71 -7.70 1.85
CA ASN A 30 3.66 -8.81 1.89
C ASN A 30 3.07 -10.08 1.25
N ASP A 31 1.83 -10.42 1.60
CA ASP A 31 1.13 -11.59 1.04
C ASP A 31 0.87 -11.43 -0.47
N TRP A 32 0.54 -10.21 -0.91
CA TRP A 32 0.35 -9.91 -2.32
C TRP A 32 1.66 -10.00 -3.13
N VAL A 33 2.77 -9.49 -2.59
CA VAL A 33 4.10 -9.59 -3.23
C VAL A 33 4.59 -11.04 -3.26
N ALA A 34 4.34 -11.81 -2.21
CA ALA A 34 4.72 -13.21 -2.14
C ALA A 34 3.92 -14.09 -3.13
N SER A 35 2.63 -13.78 -3.35
CA SER A 35 1.76 -14.52 -4.28
C SER A 35 1.87 -14.03 -5.73
N SER A 36 2.37 -12.83 -5.96
CA SER A 36 2.46 -12.23 -7.29
C SER A 36 3.89 -12.26 -7.80
N ALA A 37 4.11 -12.65 -9.06
CA ALA A 37 5.42 -12.54 -9.72
C ALA A 37 5.74 -11.08 -10.06
N VAL A 38 5.79 -10.20 -9.06
CA VAL A 38 5.93 -8.75 -9.24
C VAL A 38 7.26 -8.22 -8.72
N ARG A 39 7.70 -7.09 -9.28
CA ARG A 39 8.81 -6.29 -8.78
C ARG A 39 8.26 -4.93 -8.37
N ILE A 40 8.43 -4.56 -7.10
CA ILE A 40 8.11 -3.22 -6.63
C ILE A 40 9.15 -2.24 -7.19
N ILE A 41 8.68 -1.16 -7.79
CA ILE A 41 9.50 -0.06 -8.31
C ILE A 41 9.54 1.08 -7.29
N ASN A 42 8.39 1.44 -6.73
CA ASN A 42 8.24 2.57 -5.83
C ASN A 42 7.13 2.33 -4.80
N VAL A 43 7.29 2.92 -3.62
CA VAL A 43 6.30 2.93 -2.54
C VAL A 43 6.17 4.36 -2.04
N GLU A 44 4.96 4.90 -2.09
CA GLU A 44 4.67 6.23 -1.57
C GLU A 44 3.58 6.16 -0.51
N THR A 45 3.73 6.96 0.54
CA THR A 45 2.66 7.21 1.48
C THR A 45 1.76 8.29 0.92
N ILE A 46 0.49 7.98 0.71
CA ILE A 46 -0.52 8.92 0.24
C ILE A 46 -1.43 9.34 1.38
N HIS A 47 -1.87 10.58 1.36
CA HIS A 47 -2.85 11.11 2.30
C HIS A 47 -4.15 11.34 1.52
N SER A 48 -5.24 10.72 1.96
CA SER A 48 -6.56 10.89 1.35
C SER A 48 -7.47 11.69 2.27
N GLY A 49 -8.26 12.59 1.69
CA GLY A 49 -9.28 13.36 2.39
C GLY A 49 -8.86 14.77 2.85
N GLU A 50 -9.84 15.69 2.78
CA GLU A 50 -9.79 17.09 3.23
C GLU A 50 -9.32 17.24 4.70
N ASN A 51 -9.37 16.16 5.49
CA ASN A 51 -9.02 16.09 6.91
C ASN A 51 -7.65 15.49 7.24
N ARG A 52 -6.80 15.11 6.27
CA ARG A 52 -5.44 14.53 6.50
C ARG A 52 -5.40 13.31 7.44
N THR A 53 -6.54 12.67 7.71
CA THR A 53 -6.64 11.55 8.66
C THR A 53 -6.53 10.19 7.99
N GLU A 54 -6.73 10.09 6.68
CA GLU A 54 -6.51 8.83 5.96
C GLU A 54 -5.08 8.76 5.45
N VAL A 55 -4.37 7.70 5.83
CA VAL A 55 -3.03 7.38 5.35
C VAL A 55 -3.11 6.07 4.59
N GLY A 56 -2.56 6.05 3.38
CA GLY A 56 -2.47 4.86 2.57
C GLY A 56 -1.08 4.67 2.00
N LEU A 57 -0.82 3.49 1.47
CA LEU A 57 0.39 3.16 0.72
C LEU A 57 0.01 2.97 -0.75
N LYS A 58 0.64 3.73 -1.65
CA LYS A 58 0.55 3.51 -3.09
C LYS A 58 1.83 2.85 -3.56
N LEU A 59 1.69 1.73 -4.24
CA LEU A 59 2.80 0.98 -4.80
C LEU A 59 2.75 1.01 -6.31
N TRP A 60 3.92 1.19 -6.92
CA TRP A 60 4.14 0.98 -8.35
C TRP A 60 4.95 -0.27 -8.55
N TYR A 61 4.51 -1.10 -9.49
CA TYR A 61 5.12 -2.42 -9.70
C TYR A 61 5.06 -2.85 -11.16
N GLU A 62 5.93 -3.79 -11.48
CA GLU A 62 5.97 -4.52 -12.74
C GLU A 62 5.66 -5.98 -12.51
N VAL A 63 4.91 -6.59 -13.42
CA VAL A 63 4.73 -8.05 -13.46
C VAL A 63 5.93 -8.63 -14.21
N LYS A 64 6.65 -9.58 -13.58
CA LYS A 64 7.69 -10.35 -14.24
C LYS A 64 7.01 -11.20 -15.30
N ALA A 65 7.44 -11.05 -16.55
CA ALA A 65 7.11 -12.01 -17.59
C ALA A 65 7.64 -13.38 -17.14
N GLN A 66 6.77 -14.39 -17.14
CA GLN A 66 7.14 -15.77 -16.88
C GLN A 66 8.07 -16.30 -17.96
#